data_AF-A0A6J1P7I2-F1
#
_entry.id   AF-A0A6J1P7I2-F1
#
_cell.length_a   1.000
_cell.length_b   1.000
_cell.length_c   1.000
_cell.angle_alpha   90.00
_cell.angle_beta   90.00
_cell.angle_gamma   90.00
#
_symmetry.space_group_name_H-M   'P 1'
#
loop_
_entity.id
_entity.type
_entity.pdbx_description
1 polymer ?
#
loop_
_entity_poly.entity_id
_entity_poly.type
_entity_poly.pdbx_seq_one_letter_code
_entity_poly.pdbx_strand_id
1 'polypeptide(L)'
;MEKCHFARSSLRYLGYIIDKDGLRTDPDKVCAILNFAKPKNIRELKRFIGLARKADKICEIIESQFLLFGSPSAIICDNGRQFLSEDFKNVANKFNVKIWYTPNYHPQSNPTER
;
A
#
# COMPACT_ATOMS: atom_id res chain seq x y z
N MET A 1 7.14 11.83 -26.85
CA MET A 1 6.19 10.88 -27.44
C MET A 1 6.79 9.49 -27.34
N GLU A 2 6.54 8.76 -26.25
CA GLU A 2 6.80 7.31 -26.14
C GLU A 2 5.84 6.78 -25.06
N LYS A 3 4.54 6.73 -25.36
CA LYS A 3 3.53 6.19 -24.43
C LYS A 3 3.01 4.82 -24.88
N CYS A 4 3.39 4.38 -26.08
CA CYS A 4 2.90 3.14 -26.66
C CYS A 4 4.08 2.21 -26.89
N HIS A 5 4.07 1.08 -26.20
CA HIS A 5 5.00 -0.02 -26.41
C HIS A 5 4.19 -1.23 -26.88
N PHE A 6 4.32 -1.57 -28.16
CA PHE A 6 3.62 -2.71 -28.76
C PHE A 6 4.48 -3.98 -28.72
N ALA A 7 3.84 -5.15 -28.68
CA ALA A 7 4.47 -6.47 -28.73
C ALA A 7 5.63 -6.70 -27.73
N ARG A 8 5.54 -6.11 -26.52
CA ARG A 8 6.51 -6.37 -25.44
C ARG A 8 6.10 -7.62 -24.67
N SER A 9 7.07 -8.48 -24.35
CA SER A 9 6.90 -9.65 -23.47
C SER A 9 6.63 -9.27 -22.01
N SER A 10 6.93 -8.02 -21.63
CA SER A 10 6.63 -7.45 -20.32
C SER A 10 6.27 -5.96 -20.44
N LEU A 11 5.23 -5.51 -19.75
CA LEU A 11 4.75 -4.12 -19.74
C LEU A 11 4.77 -3.55 -18.32
N ARG A 12 5.40 -2.39 -18.12
CA ARG A 12 5.23 -1.60 -16.90
C ARG A 12 3.95 -0.78 -16.98
N TYR A 13 3.03 -0.97 -16.05
CA TYR A 13 1.77 -0.24 -15.99
C TYR A 13 1.34 0.03 -14.55
N LEU A 14 1.05 1.31 -14.22
CA LEU A 14 0.67 1.77 -12.88
C LEU A 14 1.60 1.30 -11.74
N GLY A 15 2.88 1.06 -12.08
CA GLY A 15 3.93 0.54 -11.21
C GLY A 15 3.77 -0.94 -10.84
N TYR A 16 3.25 -1.71 -11.78
CA TYR A 16 3.33 -3.16 -11.85
C TYR A 16 4.01 -3.53 -13.16
N ILE A 17 4.64 -4.69 -13.21
CA ILE A 17 5.10 -5.32 -14.44
C ILE A 17 4.12 -6.46 -14.76
N ILE A 18 3.55 -6.42 -15.96
CA ILE A 18 2.67 -7.44 -16.51
C ILE A 18 3.49 -8.23 -17.52
N ASP A 19 3.69 -9.52 -17.28
CA ASP A 19 4.36 -10.42 -18.23
C ASP A 19 3.58 -11.74 -18.36
N LYS A 20 4.14 -12.69 -19.11
CA LYS A 20 3.54 -14.02 -19.34
C LYS A 20 3.32 -14.82 -18.05
N ASP A 21 4.08 -14.53 -17.01
CA ASP A 21 4.07 -15.24 -15.74
C ASP A 21 3.11 -14.57 -14.73
N GLY A 22 2.67 -13.34 -15.02
CA GLY A 22 1.55 -12.69 -14.34
C GLY A 22 1.78 -11.20 -14.07
N LEU A 23 1.11 -10.71 -13.03
CA LEU A 23 1.25 -9.34 -12.52
C LEU A 23 2.20 -9.34 -11.32
N ARG A 24 3.31 -8.62 -11.43
CA ARG A 24 4.28 -8.42 -10.34
C ARG A 24 4.45 -6.94 -10.02
N THR A 25 4.76 -6.60 -8.79
CA THR A 25 5.04 -5.20 -8.43
C THR A 25 6.34 -4.74 -9.08
N ASP A 26 6.36 -3.50 -9.56
CA ASP A 26 7.56 -2.95 -10.17
C ASP A 26 8.68 -2.86 -9.10
N PRO A 27 9.84 -3.51 -9.31
CA PRO A 27 10.95 -3.47 -8.35
C PRO A 27 11.41 -2.05 -8.06
N ASP A 28 11.25 -1.10 -8.99
CA ASP A 28 11.61 0.30 -8.77
C ASP A 28 10.72 0.97 -7.69
N LYS A 29 9.44 0.57 -7.60
CA LYS A 29 8.56 1.01 -6.50
C LYS A 29 9.02 0.44 -5.17
N VAL A 30 9.41 -0.84 -5.16
CA VAL A 30 9.89 -1.51 -3.95
C VAL A 30 11.20 -0.87 -3.49
N CYS A 31 12.14 -0.64 -4.40
CA CYS A 31 13.39 0.07 -4.14
C CYS A 31 13.16 1.51 -3.67
N ALA A 32 12.20 2.24 -4.23
CA ALA A 32 11.88 3.60 -3.78
C ALA A 32 11.37 3.65 -2.34
N ILE A 33 10.70 2.59 -1.87
CA ILE A 33 10.23 2.47 -0.49
C ILE A 33 11.37 2.03 0.43
N LEU A 34 12.18 1.04 0.01
CA LEU A 34 13.33 0.57 0.79
C LEU A 34 14.40 1.67 0.98
N ASN A 35 14.64 2.47 -0.06
CA ASN A 35 15.60 3.59 -0.03
C ASN A 35 14.97 4.91 0.44
N PHE A 36 13.71 4.90 0.87
CA PHE A 36 13.09 6.11 1.38
C PHE A 36 13.81 6.54 2.65
N ALA A 37 14.35 7.76 2.65
CA ALA A 37 15.04 8.29 3.82
C ALA A 37 14.13 8.25 5.05
N LYS A 38 14.67 7.84 6.21
CA LYS A 38 13.91 7.73 7.45
C LYS A 38 13.09 9.02 7.68
N PRO A 39 11.75 8.95 7.69
CA PRO A 39 10.93 10.14 7.80
C PRO A 39 11.23 10.84 9.12
N LYS A 40 11.39 12.16 9.11
CA LYS A 40 11.71 12.93 10.34
C LYS A 40 10.50 13.66 10.91
N ASN A 41 9.38 13.66 10.19
CA ASN A 41 8.18 14.40 10.54
C ASN A 41 6.92 13.67 10.06
N ILE A 42 5.77 14.05 10.62
CA ILE A 42 4.46 13.43 10.34
C ILE A 42 4.10 13.53 8.84
N ARG A 43 4.55 14.59 8.15
CA ARG A 43 4.27 14.79 6.73
C ARG A 43 4.99 13.77 5.85
N GLU A 44 6.27 13.56 6.10
CA GLU A 44 7.06 12.51 5.45
C GLU A 44 6.56 11.12 5.81
N LEU A 45 6.18 10.90 7.07
CA LEU A 45 5.57 9.64 7.51
C LEU A 45 4.28 9.34 6.73
N LYS A 46 3.36 10.31 6.59
CA LYS A 46 2.13 10.14 5.79
C LYS A 46 2.44 9.83 4.33
N ARG A 47 3.44 10.48 3.74
CA ARG A 47 3.89 10.23 2.36
C ARG A 47 4.49 8.83 2.20
N PHE A 48 5.32 8.42 3.16
CA PHE A 48 5.93 7.09 3.19
C PHE A 48 4.87 5.99 3.32
N ILE A 49 3.92 6.14 4.25
CA ILE A 49 2.78 5.22 4.40
C ILE A 49 1.98 5.16 3.10
N GLY A 50 1.70 6.29 2.47
CA GLY A 50 0.98 6.35 1.18
C GLY A 50 1.68 5.64 0.03
N LEU A 51 3.02 5.61 0.03
CA LEU A 51 3.82 4.84 -0.93
C LEU A 51 3.82 3.34 -0.57
N ALA A 52 3.92 3.02 0.72
CA ALA A 52 3.88 1.65 1.23
C ALA A 52 2.56 0.95 0.89
N ARG A 53 1.41 1.67 0.89
CA ARG A 53 0.09 1.13 0.50
C ARG A 53 0.02 0.50 -0.90
N LYS A 54 1.05 0.66 -1.75
CA LYS A 54 1.07 0.13 -3.12
C LYS A 54 2.09 -1.01 -3.31
N ALA A 55 2.72 -1.47 -2.24
CA ALA A 55 3.79 -2.47 -2.30
C ALA A 55 3.42 -3.73 -1.50
N ASP A 56 3.94 -4.88 -1.93
CA ASP A 56 3.62 -6.18 -1.32
C ASP A 56 4.25 -6.36 0.08
N LYS A 57 5.19 -5.49 0.47
CA LYS A 57 5.95 -5.54 1.73
C LYS A 57 5.39 -4.64 2.85
N ILE A 58 4.09 -4.35 2.83
CA ILE A 58 3.44 -3.43 3.79
C ILE A 58 3.73 -3.78 5.25
N CYS A 59 3.74 -5.07 5.61
CA CYS A 59 3.94 -5.51 6.99
C CYS A 59 5.34 -5.18 7.52
N GLU A 60 6.40 -5.47 6.74
CA GLU A 60 7.79 -5.15 7.09
C GLU A 60 7.95 -3.63 7.35
N ILE A 61 7.30 -2.83 6.50
CA ILE A 61 7.38 -1.37 6.56
C ILE A 61 6.67 -0.83 7.79
N ILE A 62 5.46 -1.30 8.07
CA ILE A 62 4.64 -0.85 9.20
C ILE A 62 5.30 -1.20 10.53
N GLU A 63 5.84 -2.41 10.63
CA GLU A 63 6.60 -2.84 11.80
C GLU A 63 7.81 -1.93 12.06
N SER A 64 8.59 -1.62 11.01
CA SER A 64 9.70 -0.66 11.11
C SER A 64 9.22 0.72 11.59
N GLN A 65 8.08 1.21 11.10
CA GLN A 65 7.53 2.49 11.56
C GLN A 65 7.09 2.47 13.02
N PHE A 66 6.46 1.39 13.49
CA PHE A 66 6.06 1.27 14.89
C PHE A 66 7.26 1.26 15.84
N LEU A 67 8.36 0.59 15.45
CA LEU A 67 9.59 0.60 16.22
C LEU A 67 10.28 1.97 16.25
N LEU A 68 10.12 2.77 15.18
CA LEU A 68 10.78 4.05 15.05
C LEU A 68 10.03 5.23 15.67
N PHE A 69 8.70 5.24 15.58
CA PHE A 69 7.84 6.37 16.00
C PHE A 69 6.87 6.02 17.13
N GLY A 70 6.84 4.75 17.54
CA GLY A 70 5.82 4.20 18.41
C GLY A 70 4.64 3.65 17.62
N SER A 71 3.92 2.70 18.23
CA SER A 71 2.71 2.15 17.64
C SER A 71 1.50 3.05 17.95
N PRO A 72 0.63 3.30 16.97
CA PRO A 72 -0.64 3.98 17.20
C PRO A 72 -1.60 3.06 17.97
N SER A 73 -2.55 3.62 18.70
CA SER A 73 -3.58 2.83 19.39
C SER A 73 -4.59 2.18 18.43
N ALA A 74 -4.79 2.76 17.24
CA ALA A 74 -5.65 2.22 16.20
C ALA A 74 -5.16 2.62 14.79
N ILE A 75 -5.42 1.75 13.82
CA ILE A 75 -5.19 1.99 12.38
C ILE A 75 -6.50 1.82 11.63
N ILE A 76 -6.85 2.83 10.85
CA ILE A 76 -7.98 2.78 9.92
C ILE A 76 -7.45 2.36 8.55
N CYS A 77 -7.92 1.23 8.03
CA CYS A 77 -7.60 0.70 6.71
C CYS A 77 -8.86 0.55 5.86
N ASP A 78 -8.69 0.64 4.54
CA ASP A 78 -9.72 0.17 3.63
C ASP A 78 -9.76 -1.38 3.60
N ASN A 79 -10.80 -1.96 3.00
CA ASN A 79 -10.90 -3.41 2.79
C ASN A 79 -10.00 -3.92 1.65
N GLY A 80 -8.90 -3.23 1.36
CA GLY A 80 -7.92 -3.68 0.38
C GLY A 80 -7.29 -5.01 0.79
N ARG A 81 -7.08 -5.93 -0.17
CA ARG A 81 -6.49 -7.26 0.09
C ARG A 81 -5.16 -7.21 0.83
N GLN A 82 -4.40 -6.13 0.64
CA GLN A 82 -3.10 -5.90 1.27
C GLN A 82 -3.18 -5.59 2.78
N PHE A 83 -4.34 -5.14 3.27
CA PHE A 83 -4.60 -4.85 4.69
C PHE A 83 -5.48 -5.90 5.38
N LEU A 84 -5.96 -6.89 4.61
CA LEU A 84 -6.74 -8.02 5.11
C LEU A 84 -5.89 -9.27 5.37
N SER A 85 -4.60 -9.24 5.03
CA SER A 85 -3.71 -10.39 5.18
C SER A 85 -3.54 -10.78 6.65
N GLU A 86 -3.34 -12.09 6.89
CA GLU A 86 -3.01 -12.62 8.21
C GLU A 86 -1.77 -11.94 8.78
N ASP A 87 -0.78 -11.69 7.93
CA ASP A 87 0.47 -11.00 8.30
C ASP A 87 0.21 -9.59 8.84
N PHE A 88 -0.70 -8.84 8.22
CA PHE A 88 -1.04 -7.49 8.68
C PHE A 88 -1.72 -7.51 10.05
N LYS A 89 -2.62 -8.48 10.27
CA LYS A 89 -3.25 -8.69 11.59
C LYS A 89 -2.22 -9.10 12.64
N ASN A 90 -1.28 -9.97 12.29
CA ASN A 90 -0.21 -10.42 13.18
C ASN A 90 0.68 -9.25 13.61
N VAL A 91 1.07 -8.38 12.68
CA VAL A 91 1.81 -7.15 13.00
C VAL A 91 0.98 -6.23 13.90
N ALA A 92 -0.30 -5.98 13.60
CA ALA A 92 -1.11 -5.12 14.45
C ALA A 92 -1.28 -5.67 15.87
N ASN A 93 -1.53 -6.98 16.01
CA ASN A 93 -1.65 -7.65 17.31
C ASN A 93 -0.34 -7.58 18.11
N LYS A 94 0.81 -7.80 17.46
CA LYS A 94 2.13 -7.71 18.09
C LYS A 94 2.38 -6.35 18.77
N PHE A 95 1.84 -5.29 18.20
CA PHE A 95 2.00 -3.93 18.70
C PHE A 95 0.76 -3.38 19.43
N ASN A 96 -0.20 -4.25 19.77
CA ASN A 96 -1.47 -3.90 20.42
C ASN A 96 -2.27 -2.78 19.70
N VAL A 97 -2.21 -2.78 18.36
CA VAL A 97 -2.89 -1.82 17.50
C VAL A 97 -4.26 -2.35 17.10
N LYS A 98 -5.33 -1.60 17.35
CA LYS A 98 -6.67 -1.96 16.88
C LYS A 98 -6.83 -1.65 15.39
N ILE A 99 -7.19 -2.62 14.56
CA ILE A 99 -7.49 -2.38 13.13
C ILE A 99 -8.98 -2.06 12.98
N TRP A 100 -9.27 -0.94 12.31
CA TRP A 100 -10.61 -0.49 11.96
C TRP A 100 -10.73 -0.52 10.44
N TYR A 101 -11.57 -1.40 9.92
CA TYR A 101 -11.84 -1.44 8.49
C TYR A 101 -12.94 -0.46 8.13
N THR A 102 -12.75 0.35 7.09
CA THR A 102 -13.84 1.17 6.57
C THR A 102 -14.94 0.26 6.02
N PRO A 103 -16.23 0.50 6.31
CA PRO A 103 -17.31 -0.29 5.74
C PRO A 103 -17.27 -0.21 4.20
N ASN A 104 -17.65 -1.32 3.54
CA ASN A 104 -17.79 -1.31 2.08
C ASN A 104 -18.84 -0.27 1.68
N TYR A 105 -18.45 0.69 0.85
CA TYR A 105 -19.35 1.69 0.30
C TYR A 105 -20.53 0.98 -0.39
N HIS A 106 -21.74 1.13 0.14
CA HIS A 106 -22.97 0.76 -0.56
C HIS A 106 -23.32 1.90 -1.52
N PRO A 107 -23.31 1.68 -2.85
CA PRO A 107 -23.86 2.66 -3.78
C PRO A 107 -25.37 2.55 -3.69
N GLN A 108 -25.99 3.26 -2.74
CA GLN A 108 -27.40 3.62 -2.96
C GLN A 108 -27.41 4.67 -4.06
N SER A 109 -28.09 4.29 -5.15
CA SER A 109 -28.33 5.05 -6.37
C SER A 109 -28.45 6.55 -6.11
N ASN A 110 -27.55 7.34 -6.69
CA ASN A 110 -27.76 8.78 -6.85
C ASN A 110 -28.20 9.03 -8.30
N PRO A 111 -29.51 8.98 -8.62
CA PRO A 111 -30.02 9.34 -9.93
C PRO A 111 -30.25 10.86 -10.01
N THR A 112 -29.23 11.68 -9.79
CA THR A 112 -29.29 13.14 -10.02
C THR A 112 -27.83 13.58 -10.10
N GLU A 113 -27.29 13.97 -11.24
CA GLU A 113 -27.70 15.12 -12.07
C GLU A 113 -27.67 14.77 -13.57
N ARG A 114 -28.74 15.16 -14.27
CA ARG A 114 -28.77 15.37 -15.73
C ARG A 114 -28.34 16.81 -16.00
#